data_AF-A0A3S1EF60-F1
#
_entry.id   AF-A0A3S1EF60-F1
#
_cell.length_a   1.000
_cell.length_b   1.000
_cell.length_c   1.000
_cell.angle_alpha   90.00
_cell.angle_beta   90.00
_cell.angle_gamma   90.00
#
_symmetry.space_group_name_H-M   'P 1'
#
loop_
_entity.id
_entity.type
_entity.pdbx_description
1 polymer ?
#
loop_
_entity_poly.entity_id
_entity_poly.type
_entity_poly.pdbx_seq_one_letter_code
_entity_poly.pdbx_strand_id
1 'polypeptide(L)' 'MDRETVIREVMLDKQPTKEFVTVEQIAAAAVFLCSDAAAQISGTHLSVDGGWTAA' A
#
# COMPACT_ATOMS: atom_id res chain seq x y z
N MET A 1 19.31 -11.52 14.19
CA MET A 1 18.64 -10.24 13.91
C MET A 1 17.58 -10.04 14.97
N ASP A 2 17.48 -8.86 15.57
CA ASP A 2 16.40 -8.51 16.47
C ASP A 2 15.09 -8.24 15.68
N ARG A 3 13.97 -8.13 16.39
CA ARG A 3 12.64 -7.97 15.78
C ARG A 3 12.55 -6.73 14.90
N GLU A 4 13.13 -5.62 15.32
CA GLU A 4 13.03 -4.35 14.60
C GLU A 4 13.83 -4.40 13.30
N THR A 5 15.03 -4.97 13.37
CA THR A 5 15.87 -5.22 12.21
C THR A 5 15.18 -6.15 11.21
N VAL A 6 14.52 -7.23 11.66
CA VAL A 6 13.75 -8.12 10.77
C VAL A 6 12.60 -7.38 10.08
N ILE A 7 11.86 -6.55 10.80
CA ILE A 7 10.75 -5.77 10.22
C ILE A 7 11.27 -4.84 9.13
N ARG A 8 12.29 -4.04 9.43
CA ARG A 8 12.81 -3.01 8.51
C ARG A 8 13.52 -3.60 7.30
N GLU A 9 14.36 -4.61 7.50
CA GLU A 9 15.30 -5.10 6.48
C GLU A 9 14.78 -6.30 5.72
N VAL A 10 13.84 -7.07 6.27
CA VAL A 10 13.29 -8.26 5.61
C VAL A 10 11.86 -8.03 5.18
N MET A 11 10.96 -7.69 6.13
CA MET A 11 9.53 -7.56 5.82
C MET A 11 9.24 -6.34 4.93
N LEU A 12 9.96 -5.24 5.17
CA LEU A 12 9.79 -3.98 4.46
C LEU A 12 10.88 -3.73 3.41
N ASP A 13 11.69 -4.74 3.06
CA ASP A 13 12.77 -4.63 2.06
C ASP A 13 12.30 -3.91 0.80
N LYS A 14 11.18 -4.40 0.27
CA LYS A 14 10.58 -3.93 -0.99
C LYS A 14 9.70 -2.69 -0.87
N GLN A 15 9.46 -2.16 0.33
CA GLN A 15 8.69 -0.93 0.53
C GLN A 15 9.66 0.22 0.85
N PRO A 16 9.92 1.14 -0.11
CA PRO A 16 10.82 2.28 0.11
C PRO A 16 10.49 3.12 1.35
N THR A 17 9.20 3.26 1.65
CA THR A 17 8.70 4.02 2.82
C THR A 17 9.09 3.39 4.16
N LYS A 18 9.39 2.09 4.21
CA LYS A 18 9.66 1.34 5.45
C LYS A 18 8.52 1.46 6.48
N GLU A 19 7.29 1.57 6.01
CA GLU A 19 6.08 1.56 6.81
C GLU A 19 5.11 0.52 6.26
N PHE A 20 4.45 -0.25 7.12
CA PHE A 20 3.40 -1.15 6.66
C PHE A 20 2.18 -0.35 6.22
N VAL A 21 1.61 -0.72 5.09
CA VAL A 21 0.27 -0.30 4.70
C VAL A 21 -0.74 -0.84 5.71
N THR A 22 -1.60 0.03 6.24
CA THR A 22 -2.60 -0.35 7.24
C THR A 22 -3.90 -0.83 6.61
N VAL A 23 -4.70 -1.57 7.37
CA VAL A 23 -6.03 -2.04 6.92
C VAL A 23 -6.94 -0.86 6.60
N GLU A 24 -6.86 0.22 7.38
CA GLU A 24 -7.66 1.44 7.21
C GLU A 24 -7.29 2.17 5.91
N GLN A 25 -6.01 2.16 5.52
CA GLN A 25 -5.57 2.74 4.25
C GLN A 25 -6.12 1.95 3.05
N ILE A 26 -6.12 0.61 3.13
CA ILE A 26 -6.75 -0.26 2.12
C ILE A 26 -8.27 -0.01 2.07
N ALA A 27 -8.92 0.07 3.23
CA ALA A 27 -10.35 0.33 3.32
C ALA A 27 -10.72 1.70 2.73
N ALA A 28 -9.92 2.74 3.02
CA ALA A 28 -10.12 4.08 2.46
C ALA A 28 -9.98 4.09 0.93
N ALA A 29 -9.00 3.36 0.38
CA ALA A 29 -8.85 3.19 -1.07
C ALA A 29 -10.06 2.49 -1.70
N ALA A 30 -10.60 1.45 -1.04
CA ALA A 30 -11.82 0.78 -1.48
C ALA A 30 -13.04 1.72 -1.43
N VAL A 31 -13.22 2.49 -0.35
CA VAL A 31 -14.30 3.48 -0.22
C VAL A 31 -14.20 4.56 -1.30
N PHE A 32 -12.98 5.03 -1.61
CA PHE A 32 -12.75 5.95 -2.71
C PHE A 32 -13.20 5.36 -4.05
N LEU A 33 -12.82 4.11 -4.36
CA LEU A 33 -13.22 3.43 -5.59
C LEU A 33 -14.74 3.19 -5.69
N CYS A 34 -15.45 3.10 -4.56
CA CYS A 34 -16.91 3.01 -4.52
C CYS A 34 -17.62 4.37 -4.58
N SER A 35 -16.89 5.49 -4.62
CA SER A 35 -17.47 6.83 -4.66
C SER A 35 -17.71 7.33 -6.10
N ASP A 36 -18.55 8.36 -6.24
CA ASP A 36 -18.80 9.02 -7.54
C ASP A 36 -17.53 9.60 -8.17
N ALA A 37 -16.52 9.96 -7.37
CA ALA A 37 -15.25 10.48 -7.86
C ALA A 37 -14.45 9.44 -8.66
N ALA A 38 -14.72 8.16 -8.45
CA ALA A 38 -14.09 7.05 -9.16
C ALA A 38 -14.96 6.48 -10.30
N ALA A 39 -16.05 7.14 -10.69
CA ALA A 39 -17.05 6.60 -11.61
C ALA A 39 -16.50 6.11 -12.98
N GLN A 40 -15.33 6.58 -13.40
CA GLN A 40 -14.66 6.15 -14.64
C GLN A 40 -13.27 5.53 -14.41
N ILE A 41 -12.94 5.18 -13.17
CA ILE A 41 -11.75 4.39 -12.84
C ILE A 41 -12.15 2.91 -12.95
N SER A 42 -11.86 2.30 -14.10
CA SER A 42 -12.24 0.92 -14.39
C SER A 42 -11.14 0.19 -15.16
N GLY A 43 -11.00 -1.12 -14.94
CA GLY A 43 -10.01 -1.95 -15.63
C GLY A 43 -8.55 -1.64 -15.29
N THR A 44 -8.30 -0.99 -14.16
CA THR A 44 -6.96 -0.58 -13.73
C THR A 44 -6.67 -0.95 -12.28
N HIS A 45 -5.40 -0.92 -11.91
CA HIS A 45 -4.94 -1.09 -10.53
C HIS A 45 -4.77 0.26 -9.84
N LEU A 46 -5.13 0.32 -8.56
CA LEU A 46 -4.74 1.40 -7.66
C LEU A 46 -3.72 0.83 -6.66
N SER A 47 -2.43 1.11 -6.88
CA SER A 47 -1.37 0.62 -5.99
C SER A 47 -1.41 1.34 -4.63
N VAL A 48 -1.45 0.55 -3.56
CA VAL A 48 -1.30 1.01 -2.17
C VAL A 48 -0.25 0.11 -1.51
N ASP A 49 1.03 0.36 -1.80
CA ASP A 49 2.11 -0.60 -1.55
C ASP A 49 3.39 0.03 -0.97
N GLY A 50 3.33 1.29 -0.53
CA GLY A 50 4.48 1.98 0.04
C GLY A 50 5.61 2.24 -0.96
N GLY A 51 5.32 2.20 -2.28
CA GLY A 51 6.28 2.41 -3.36
C GLY A 51 6.90 1.14 -3.92
N TRP A 52 6.39 -0.04 -3.55
CA TRP A 52 6.95 -1.32 -3.98
C TRP A 52 7.00 -1.46 -5.50
N THR A 53 5.88 -1.20 -6.19
CA THR A 53 5.81 -1.38 -7.65
C THR A 53 6.58 -0.32 -8.45
N ALA A 54 7.08 0.73 -7.82
CA ALA A 54 7.85 1.78 -8.48
C ALA A 54 9.37 1.52 -8.55
N ALA A 55 9.88 0.62 -7.71
CA ALA A 55 11.30 0.34 -7.52
C ALA A 55 11.82 -0.83 -8.36
#